data_AF-A0A847BYD9-F1
#
_entry.id   AF-A0A847BYD9-F1
#
_cell.length_a   1.000
_cell.length_b   1.000
_cell.length_c   1.000
_cell.angle_alpha   90.00
_cell.angle_beta   90.00
_cell.angle_gamma   90.00
#
_symmetry.space_group_name_H-M   'P 1'
#
loop_
_entity.id
_entity.type
_entity.pdbx_description
1 polymer ?
#
loop_
_entity_poly.entity_id
_entity_poly.type
_entity_poly.pdbx_seq_one_letter_code
_entity_poly.pdbx_strand_id
1 'polypeptide(L)' 'VPGDQLRLELEVLNKRRGIYFLHGKAYVEDNLAAEADLKATFALKDNQHDS' A
#
# COMPACT_ATOMS: atom_id res chain seq x y z
N VAL A 1 -17.10 4.70 -10.66
CA VAL A 1 -17.52 4.46 -12.06
C VAL A 1 -16.28 4.46 -12.96
N PRO A 2 -16.25 3.73 -14.09
CA PRO A 2 -15.16 3.84 -15.05
C PRO A 2 -14.96 5.31 -15.44
N GLY A 3 -13.80 5.88 -15.12
CA GLY A 3 -13.52 7.32 -15.24
C GLY A 3 -13.09 8.00 -13.93
N ASP A 4 -13.46 7.44 -12.77
CA ASP A 4 -13.06 7.98 -11.46
C ASP A 4 -11.56 7.76 -11.21
N GLN A 5 -10.88 8.78 -10.69
CA GLN A 5 -9.51 8.65 -10.24
C GLN A 5 -9.48 8.24 -8.77
N LEU A 6 -8.89 7.08 -8.50
CA LEU A 6 -8.59 6.63 -7.15
C LEU A 6 -7.27 7.25 -6.68
N ARG A 7 -7.32 8.13 -5.67
CA ARG A 7 -6.14 8.68 -4.99
C ARG A 7 -5.89 7.89 -3.70
N LEU A 8 -4.72 7.26 -3.62
CA LEU A 8 -4.26 6.55 -2.42
C LEU A 8 -3.29 7.44 -1.64
N GLU A 9 -3.59 7.67 -0.37
CA GLU A 9 -2.69 8.32 0.58
C GLU A 9 -2.29 7.31 1.63
N LEU A 10 -0.97 7.10 1.79
CA LEU A 10 -0.41 6.12 2.71
C LEU A 10 0.53 6.83 3.69
N GLU A 11 0.32 6.58 4.98
CA GLU A 11 1.20 7.01 6.05
C GLU A 11 1.92 5.80 6.65
N VAL A 12 3.24 5.88 6.79
CA VAL A 12 4.02 4.86 7.52
C VAL A 12 3.95 5.17 9.01
N LEU A 13 3.19 4.38 9.74
CA LEU A 13 3.05 4.52 11.20
C LEU A 13 4.26 3.98 11.95
N ASN A 14 4.82 2.86 11.46
CA ASN A 14 5.97 2.22 12.09
C ASN A 14 6.75 1.37 11.07
N LYS A 15 8.05 1.24 11.30
CA LYS A 15 8.94 0.32 10.59
C LYS A 15 9.81 -0.41 11.59
N ARG A 16 9.67 -1.73 11.68
CA ARG A 16 10.49 -2.57 12.57
C ARG A 16 10.78 -3.92 11.94
N ARG A 17 12.05 -4.34 11.97
CA ARG A 17 12.51 -5.67 11.49
C ARG A 17 12.04 -5.98 10.06
N GLY A 18 12.04 -4.98 9.17
CA GLY A 18 11.59 -5.14 7.79
C GLY A 18 10.07 -5.22 7.60
N ILE A 19 9.28 -5.11 8.68
CA ILE A 19 7.81 -5.02 8.64
C ILE A 19 7.43 -3.54 8.72
N TYR A 20 6.58 -3.11 7.79
CA TYR A 20 6.00 -1.78 7.72
C TYR A 20 4.54 -1.85 8.17
N PHE A 21 4.14 -0.94 9.04
CA PHE A 21 2.76 -0.71 9.43
C PHE A 21 2.31 0.59 8.78
N LEU A 22 1.24 0.54 8.01
CA LEU A 22 0.74 1.66 7.22
C LEU A 22 -0.72 1.92 7.57
N HIS A 23 -1.10 3.19 7.62
CA HIS A 23 -2.50 3.59 7.53
C HIS A 23 -2.75 4.13 6.12
N GLY A 24 -3.80 3.65 5.47
CA GLY A 24 -4.13 4.02 4.11
C GLY A 24 -5.54 4.57 3.98
N LYS A 25 -5.66 5.64 3.20
CA LYS A 25 -6.94 6.24 2.79
C LYS A 25 -7.05 6.26 1.28
N ALA A 26 -8.23 5.90 0.79
CA ALA A 26 -8.57 5.86 -0.61
C ALA A 26 -9.68 6.87 -0.88
N TYR A 27 -9.38 7.83 -1.76
CA TYR A 27 -10.30 8.90 -2.14
C TYR A 27 -10.72 8.77 -3.61
N VAL A 28 -11.98 9.10 -3.88
CA VAL A 28 -12.45 9.47 -5.22
C VAL A 28 -12.82 10.94 -5.13
N GLU A 29 -12.13 11.79 -5.90
CA GLU A 29 -12.13 13.24 -5.71
C GLU A 29 -11.72 13.58 -4.25
N ASP A 30 -12.61 14.20 -3.48
CA ASP A 30 -12.41 14.55 -2.06
C ASP A 30 -13.15 13.60 -1.10
N ASN A 31 -13.92 12.64 -1.64
CA ASN A 31 -14.70 11.71 -0.84
C ASN A 31 -13.84 10.52 -0.39
N LEU A 32 -13.79 10.29 0.93
CA LEU A 32 -13.16 9.10 1.49
C LEU A 32 -14.01 7.87 1.15
N ALA A 33 -13.52 7.06 0.22
CA ALA A 33 -14.20 5.87 -0.27
C ALA A 33 -13.88 4.64 0.60
N ALA A 34 -12.65 4.55 1.12
CA ALA A 34 -12.23 3.49 2.04
C ALA A 34 -11.00 3.91 2.87
N GLU A 35 -10.83 3.29 4.03
CA GLU A 35 -9.62 3.37 4.84
C GLU A 35 -9.30 2.03 5.51
N ALA A 36 -8.01 1.75 5.72
CA ALA A 36 -7.56 0.51 6.35
C ALA A 36 -6.13 0.62 6.90
N ASP A 37 -5.82 -0.25 7.87
CA ASP A 37 -4.47 -0.49 8.33
C ASP A 37 -3.85 -1.70 7.61
N LEU A 38 -2.61 -1.56 7.16
CA LEU A 38 -1.89 -2.59 6.40
C LEU A 38 -0.55 -2.95 7.06
N LYS A 39 -0.13 -4.20 6.86
CA LYS A 39 1.22 -4.67 7.16
C LYS A 39 1.89 -5.19 5.89
N ALA A 40 3.12 -4.76 5.65
CA ALA A 40 3.89 -5.16 4.48
C ALA A 40 5.32 -5.54 4.84
N THR A 41 5.91 -6.44 4.05
CA THR A 41 7.33 -6.79 4.08
C THR A 41 7.91 -6.73 2.66
N PHE A 42 9.20 -6.44 2.55
CA PHE A 42 9.93 -6.60 1.29
C PHE A 42 10.53 -8.01 1.25
N ALA A 43 10.14 -8.80 0.24
CA ALA A 43 10.78 -10.07 -0.06
C ALA A 43 11.97 -9.85 -1.00
N LEU A 44 13.05 -10.61 -0.80
CA LEU A 44 14.11 -10.70 -1.79
C LEU A 44 13.54 -11.38 -3.04
N LYS A 45 13.89 -10.87 -4.22
CA LYS A 45 13.51 -11.51 -5.48
C LYS A 45 14.46 -12.70 -5.68
N ASP A 46 13.92 -13.92 -5.74
CA ASP A 46 14.70 -15.09 -6.13
C ASP A 46 15.09 -14.95 -7.61
N ASN A 47 16.39 -14.93 -7.89
CA ASN A 47 16.90 -15.09 -9.25
C ASN A 47 16.72 -16.56 -9.64
N GLN A 48 15.59 -16.91 -10.25
CA GLN A 48 15.44 -18.17 -10.96
C GLN A 48 16.50 -18.20 -12.08
N HIS A 49 17.35 -19.22 -12.03
CA HIS A 49 18.39 -19.50 -13.00
C HIS A 49 17.70 -19.85 -14.32
N ASP A 50 17.69 -18.92 -15.28
CA ASP A 50 17.45 -19.26 -16.69
C ASP A 50 18.64 -20.15 -17.10
N SER A 51 18.40 -21.46 -17.21
CA SER A 51 19.34 -22.48 -17.69
C SER A 51 18.62 -23.42 -18.63
#